data_AF-A0A9D7I3B6-F1
#
_entry.id   AF-A0A9D7I3B6-F1
#
_cell.length_a   1.000
_cell.length_b   1.000
_cell.length_c   1.000
_cell.angle_alpha   90.00
_cell.angle_beta   90.00
_cell.angle_gamma   90.00
#
_symmetry.space_group_name_H-M   'P 1'
#
loop_
_entity.id
_entity.type
_entity.pdbx_description
1 polymer ?
#
loop_
_entity_poly.entity_id
_entity_poly.type
_entity_poly.pdbx_seq_one_letter_code
_entity_poly.pdbx_strand_id
1 'polypeptide(L)'
;MNPTLFYQTGEFKLDFNVEYRFPIITLFGIKYEGALFVDAGNVWTTYPDSTRRFSQLRWTPTYDEDNQKISDNLFKYIAVGTGFGLRLDFAYFIFRLDVGLKLRNPYPHIDDLGVVTEQFWRSPFQGSWQDLNLNLGLGYPF
;
A
#
# COMPACT_ATOMS: atom_id res chain seq x y z
N MET A 1 0.71 -6.24 31.08
CA MET A 1 0.04 -7.04 30.04
C MET A 1 0.76 -6.76 28.72
N ASN A 2 1.26 -7.79 28.05
CA ASN A 2 1.98 -7.69 26.79
C ASN A 2 0.96 -7.37 25.67
N PRO A 3 0.97 -6.19 25.03
CA PRO A 3 0.11 -5.97 23.88
C PRO A 3 0.77 -6.64 22.68
N THR A 4 0.14 -7.69 22.16
CA THR A 4 0.52 -8.30 20.88
C THR A 4 0.49 -7.24 19.78
N LEU A 5 1.67 -6.89 19.26
CA LEU A 5 1.99 -5.77 18.37
C LEU A 5 1.37 -5.80 16.95
N PHE A 6 0.39 -6.66 16.67
CA PHE A 6 0.01 -6.99 15.28
C PHE A 6 -1.46 -6.72 14.90
N TYR A 7 -2.30 -6.23 15.81
CA TYR A 7 -3.67 -5.84 15.46
C TYR A 7 -3.87 -4.33 15.57
N GLN A 8 -3.43 -3.61 14.54
CA GLN A 8 -3.92 -2.26 14.26
C GLN A 8 -5.32 -2.35 13.61
N THR A 9 -6.25 -3.02 14.28
CA THR A 9 -7.66 -3.01 13.85
C THR A 9 -8.16 -1.58 14.03
N GLY A 10 -8.51 -0.92 12.94
CA GLY A 10 -9.37 0.25 12.96
C GLY A 10 -10.77 -0.19 12.56
N GLU A 11 -11.78 0.53 13.04
CA GLU A 11 -13.18 0.20 12.78
C GLU A 11 -13.61 0.59 11.36
N PHE A 12 -12.87 1.47 10.69
CA PHE A 12 -13.13 1.89 9.32
C PHE A 12 -11.96 1.55 8.40
N LYS A 13 -12.25 0.92 7.26
CA LYS A 13 -11.27 0.53 6.24
C LYS A 13 -11.72 0.99 4.87
N LEU A 14 -10.80 1.55 4.10
CA LEU A 14 -10.99 1.89 2.69
C LEU A 14 -9.87 1.24 1.90
N ASP A 15 -10.24 0.43 0.92
CA ASP A 15 -9.32 -0.18 -0.05
C ASP A 15 -9.84 0.07 -1.47
N PHE A 16 -8.92 0.39 -2.36
CA PHE A 16 -9.14 0.58 -3.78
C PHE A 16 -8.05 -0.16 -4.54
N ASN A 17 -8.42 -0.86 -5.59
CA ASN A 17 -7.49 -1.58 -6.46
C ASN A 17 -7.94 -1.45 -7.91
N VAL A 18 -7.01 -1.11 -8.79
CA VAL A 18 -7.19 -1.10 -10.24
C VAL A 18 -6.09 -1.92 -10.85
N GLU A 19 -6.48 -2.81 -11.76
CA GLU A 19 -5.58 -3.68 -12.48
C GLU A 19 -5.91 -3.60 -13.97
N TYR A 20 -4.87 -3.41 -14.79
CA TYR A 20 -4.95 -3.42 -16.24
C TYR A 20 -4.11 -4.58 -16.77
N ARG A 21 -4.77 -5.54 -17.42
CA ARG A 21 -4.14 -6.72 -18.02
C ARG A 21 -4.07 -6.59 -19.52
N PHE A 22 -2.95 -7.00 -20.10
CA PHE A 22 -2.75 -6.95 -21.54
C PHE A 22 -1.98 -8.17 -22.04
N PRO A 23 -2.33 -8.70 -23.23
CA PRO A 23 -1.56 -9.76 -23.85
C PRO A 23 -0.20 -9.21 -24.30
N ILE A 24 0.87 -9.96 -24.03
CA ILE A 24 2.21 -9.63 -24.51
C ILE A 24 2.48 -10.42 -25.79
N ILE A 25 2.50 -11.75 -25.68
CA ILE A 25 2.79 -12.65 -26.80
C ILE A 25 2.25 -14.07 -26.50
N THR A 26 2.06 -14.87 -27.54
CA THR A 26 1.90 -16.33 -27.40
C THR A 26 3.08 -17.00 -28.08
N LEU A 27 3.83 -17.81 -27.33
CA LEU A 27 5.02 -18.49 -27.83
C LEU A 27 5.01 -19.94 -27.36
N PHE A 28 5.28 -20.89 -28.27
CA PHE A 28 5.28 -22.34 -27.98
C PHE A 28 3.99 -22.86 -27.30
N GLY A 29 2.85 -22.23 -27.59
CA GLY A 29 1.56 -22.57 -26.96
C GLY A 29 1.35 -22.02 -25.55
N ILE A 30 2.30 -21.22 -25.03
CA ILE A 30 2.22 -20.54 -23.73
C ILE A 30 1.74 -19.10 -23.96
N LYS A 31 0.74 -18.64 -23.21
CA LYS A 31 0.28 -17.25 -23.28
C LYS A 31 0.99 -16.41 -22.22
N TYR A 32 1.60 -15.33 -22.66
CA TYR A 32 2.27 -14.35 -21.82
C TYR A 32 1.35 -13.13 -21.68
N GLU A 33 0.92 -12.85 -20.46
CA GLU A 33 0.09 -11.69 -20.13
C GLU A 33 0.85 -10.79 -19.15
N GLY A 34 0.83 -9.48 -19.42
CA GLY A 34 1.30 -8.47 -18.49
C GLY A 34 0.11 -7.92 -17.68
N ALA A 35 0.40 -7.47 -16.47
CA ALA A 35 -0.54 -6.75 -15.64
C ALA A 35 0.15 -5.51 -15.05
N LEU A 36 -0.55 -4.39 -15.01
CA LEU A 36 -0.19 -3.22 -14.22
C LEU A 36 -1.25 -3.03 -13.18
N PHE A 37 -0.86 -2.80 -11.94
CA PHE A 37 -1.82 -2.59 -10.85
C PHE A 37 -1.46 -1.38 -10.01
N VAL A 38 -2.48 -0.72 -9.48
CA VAL A 38 -2.39 0.35 -8.49
C VAL A 38 -3.35 0.01 -7.37
N ASP A 39 -2.85 0.03 -6.14
CA ASP A 39 -3.64 -0.12 -4.93
C ASP A 39 -3.54 1.13 -4.07
N ALA A 40 -4.62 1.45 -3.38
CA ALA A 40 -4.65 2.54 -2.42
C ALA A 40 -5.56 2.16 -1.27
N GLY A 41 -5.11 2.38 -0.03
CA GLY A 41 -5.94 2.07 1.12
C GLY A 41 -5.37 2.54 2.43
N ASN A 42 -6.23 2.54 3.44
CA ASN A 42 -5.83 2.72 4.83
C ASN A 42 -6.93 2.23 5.78
N VAL A 43 -6.55 2.10 7.06
CA VAL A 43 -7.43 1.74 8.15
C VAL A 43 -7.39 2.85 9.19
N TRP A 44 -8.55 3.31 9.64
CA TRP A 44 -8.70 4.39 10.61
C TRP A 44 -9.54 3.95 11.80
N THR A 45 -9.34 4.62 12.93
CA THR A 45 -10.17 4.48 14.12
C THR A 45 -11.32 5.47 14.10
N THR A 46 -12.52 5.07 14.52
CA THR A 46 -13.65 6.01 14.62
C THR A 46 -13.53 6.91 15.85
N TYR A 47 -12.98 6.37 16.93
CA TYR A 47 -12.76 7.08 18.19
C TYR A 47 -11.31 7.54 18.33
N PRO A 48 -11.07 8.67 19.03
CA PRO A 48 -9.71 9.12 19.29
C PRO A 48 -9.02 8.11 20.22
N ASP A 49 -7.84 7.64 19.81
CA ASP A 49 -6.98 6.76 20.59
C ASP A 49 -5.67 7.49 20.87
N SER A 50 -5.40 7.77 22.15
CA SER A 50 -4.21 8.50 22.59
C SER A 50 -2.91 7.72 22.34
N THR A 51 -2.98 6.41 22.15
CA THR A 51 -1.84 5.56 21.82
C THR A 51 -1.53 5.54 20.31
N ARG A 52 -2.49 5.93 19.47
CA ARG A 52 -2.42 5.91 18.00
C ARG A 52 -2.72 7.29 17.41
N ARG A 53 -1.81 8.23 17.65
CA ARG A 53 -1.88 9.59 17.07
C ARG A 53 -1.99 9.52 15.54
N PHE A 54 -2.83 10.37 14.96
CA PHE A 54 -3.17 10.43 13.51
C PHE A 54 -3.94 9.23 12.94
N SER A 55 -4.37 8.27 13.76
CA SER A 55 -5.14 7.10 13.31
C SER A 55 -6.64 7.38 13.11
N GLN A 56 -7.16 8.52 13.58
CA GLN A 56 -8.59 8.79 13.61
C GLN A 56 -9.15 9.15 12.24
N LEU A 57 -10.31 8.61 11.89
CA LEU A 57 -11.06 8.95 10.69
C LEU A 57 -11.57 10.40 10.81
N ARG A 58 -11.08 11.30 9.96
CA ARG A 58 -11.51 12.71 9.93
C ARG A 58 -11.69 13.22 8.51
N TRP A 59 -12.78 13.93 8.27
CA TRP A 59 -13.10 14.57 6.99
C TRP A 59 -12.37 15.90 6.80
N THR A 60 -12.20 16.65 7.89
CA THR A 60 -11.52 17.96 7.90
C THR A 60 -10.31 17.92 8.83
N PRO A 61 -9.26 18.69 8.52
CA PRO A 61 -8.15 18.89 9.45
C PRO A 61 -8.63 19.51 10.76
N THR A 62 -7.95 19.20 11.86
CA THR A 62 -8.16 19.80 13.18
C THR A 62 -6.95 20.64 13.55
N TYR A 63 -7.19 21.81 14.13
CA TYR A 63 -6.16 22.72 14.64
C TYR A 63 -6.31 22.90 16.15
N ASP A 64 -5.21 23.19 16.84
CA ASP A 64 -5.22 23.58 18.25
C ASP A 64 -5.52 25.07 18.44
N GLU A 65 -5.52 25.48 19.70
CA GLU A 65 -5.79 26.85 20.15
C GLU A 65 -4.79 27.86 19.55
N ASP A 66 -3.58 27.39 19.21
CA ASP A 66 -2.49 28.16 18.60
C ASP A 66 -2.47 28.06 17.05
N ASN A 67 -3.58 27.57 16.45
CA ASN A 67 -3.73 27.30 15.02
C ASN A 67 -2.70 26.31 14.44
N GLN A 68 -2.09 25.46 15.25
CA GLN A 68 -1.24 24.37 14.78
C GLN A 68 -2.09 23.15 14.42
N LYS A 69 -1.78 22.52 13.29
CA LYS A 69 -2.55 21.38 12.78
C LYS A 69 -2.25 20.12 13.61
N ILE A 70 -3.25 19.60 14.30
CA ILE A 70 -3.16 18.41 15.17
C ILE A 70 -3.50 17.13 14.42
N SER A 71 -4.38 17.20 13.41
CA SER A 71 -4.77 16.06 12.59
C SER A 71 -5.10 16.52 11.19
N ASP A 72 -4.71 15.76 10.18
CA ASP A 72 -5.07 16.02 8.79
C ASP A 72 -6.31 15.24 8.36
N ASN A 73 -6.75 15.43 7.11
CA ASN A 73 -7.87 14.68 6.55
C ASN A 73 -7.51 13.21 6.26
N LEU A 74 -8.53 12.36 6.13
CA LEU A 74 -8.37 10.94 5.84
C LEU A 74 -7.56 10.68 4.55
N PHE A 75 -7.70 11.53 3.54
CA PHE A 75 -7.00 11.41 2.25
C PHE A 75 -5.48 11.56 2.38
N LYS A 76 -5.00 12.28 3.39
CA LYS A 76 -3.56 12.42 3.63
C LYS A 76 -2.90 11.12 4.10
N TYR A 77 -3.67 10.24 4.74
CA TYR A 77 -3.16 9.00 5.33
C TYR A 77 -3.45 7.78 4.46
N ILE A 78 -3.74 7.95 3.17
CA ILE A 78 -3.92 6.82 2.24
C ILE A 78 -2.55 6.33 1.76
N ALA A 79 -2.26 5.05 2.01
CA ALA A 79 -1.13 4.36 1.41
C ALA A 79 -1.41 4.12 -0.07
N VAL A 80 -0.39 4.24 -0.93
CA VAL A 80 -0.53 3.95 -2.36
C VAL A 80 0.61 3.03 -2.79
N GLY A 81 0.24 1.90 -3.37
CA GLY A 81 1.10 0.93 -4.00
C GLY A 81 0.87 0.89 -5.51
N THR A 82 1.89 0.50 -6.25
CA THR A 82 1.79 0.16 -7.67
C THR A 82 2.61 -1.08 -7.95
N GLY A 83 2.40 -1.73 -9.08
CA GLY A 83 3.27 -2.80 -9.49
C GLY A 83 2.99 -3.35 -10.86
N PHE A 84 3.82 -4.33 -11.21
CA PHE A 84 3.77 -5.04 -12.47
C PHE A 84 3.69 -6.54 -12.21
N GLY A 85 2.79 -7.20 -12.93
CA GLY A 85 2.60 -8.65 -12.92
C GLY A 85 2.93 -9.27 -14.27
N LEU A 86 3.51 -10.45 -14.25
CA LEU A 86 3.70 -11.31 -15.41
C LEU A 86 2.97 -12.64 -15.15
N ARG A 87 2.10 -13.01 -16.07
CA ARG A 87 1.38 -14.27 -16.04
C ARG A 87 1.74 -15.13 -17.25
N LEU A 88 2.10 -16.37 -16.97
CA LEU A 88 2.40 -17.39 -17.96
C LEU A 88 1.34 -18.48 -17.86
N ASP A 89 0.55 -18.64 -18.93
CA ASP A 89 -0.52 -19.62 -19.02
C ASP A 89 -0.01 -20.86 -19.77
N PHE A 90 0.30 -21.92 -19.03
CA PHE A 90 0.66 -23.23 -19.57
C PHE A 90 -0.57 -24.15 -19.59
N ALA A 91 -0.50 -25.23 -20.38
CA ALA A 91 -1.60 -26.17 -20.53
C ALA A 91 -2.11 -26.79 -19.21
N TYR A 92 -1.25 -26.95 -18.21
CA TYR A 92 -1.56 -27.65 -16.95
C TYR A 92 -1.41 -26.79 -15.70
N PHE A 93 -0.79 -25.62 -15.79
CA PHE A 93 -0.55 -24.73 -14.65
C PHE A 93 -0.38 -23.28 -15.11
N ILE A 94 -0.67 -22.34 -14.23
CA ILE A 94 -0.44 -20.92 -14.44
C ILE A 94 0.66 -20.47 -13.49
N PHE A 95 1.67 -19.81 -14.04
CA PHE A 95 2.73 -19.18 -13.26
C PHE A 95 2.51 -17.67 -13.20
N ARG A 96 2.72 -17.07 -12.02
CA ARG A 96 2.57 -15.64 -11.79
C ARG A 96 3.80 -15.11 -11.06
N LEU A 97 4.31 -13.99 -11.56
CA LEU A 97 5.34 -13.21 -10.92
C LEU A 97 4.84 -11.77 -10.80
N ASP A 98 4.66 -11.30 -9.57
CA ASP A 98 4.20 -9.95 -9.31
C ASP A 98 5.27 -9.18 -8.54
N VAL A 99 5.52 -7.95 -8.96
CA VAL A 99 6.46 -7.01 -8.34
C VAL A 99 5.70 -5.77 -7.93
N GLY A 100 5.56 -5.57 -6.62
CA GLY A 100 4.95 -4.40 -6.00
C GLY A 100 5.99 -3.37 -5.54
N LEU A 101 5.61 -2.11 -5.59
CA LEU A 101 6.37 -0.93 -5.21
C LEU A 101 5.50 -0.03 -4.34
N LYS A 102 6.04 0.39 -3.19
CA LYS A 102 5.37 1.38 -2.32
C LYS A 102 5.64 2.79 -2.83
N LEU A 103 4.59 3.51 -3.25
CA LEU A 103 4.70 4.89 -3.72
C LEU A 103 4.44 5.91 -2.62
N ARG A 104 3.58 5.58 -1.66
CA ARG A 104 3.18 6.50 -0.59
C ARG A 104 2.91 5.78 0.72
N ASN A 105 3.50 6.27 1.80
CA ASN A 105 3.24 5.80 3.15
C ASN A 105 2.04 6.54 3.77
N PRO A 106 1.24 5.86 4.60
CA PRO A 106 0.12 6.48 5.32
C PRO A 106 0.56 7.23 6.59
N TYR A 107 1.85 7.33 6.87
CA TYR A 107 2.43 7.98 8.05
C TYR A 107 3.60 8.89 7.65
N PRO A 108 3.87 9.96 8.43
CA PRO A 108 4.99 10.86 8.17
C PRO A 108 6.34 10.14 8.37
N HIS A 109 7.36 10.61 7.68
CA HIS A 109 8.71 10.07 7.83
C HIS A 109 9.35 10.57 9.13
N ILE A 110 10.01 9.68 9.85
CA ILE A 110 10.76 10.00 11.07
C ILE A 110 12.22 9.63 10.77
N ASP A 111 13.12 10.60 10.92
CA ASP A 111 14.55 10.36 10.72
C ASP A 111 15.20 9.73 11.97
N ASP A 112 16.49 9.35 11.85
CA ASP A 112 17.25 8.72 12.94
C ASP A 112 17.41 9.62 14.18
N LEU A 113 17.18 10.93 14.02
CA LEU A 113 17.22 11.94 15.08
C LEU A 113 15.83 12.16 15.72
N GLY A 114 14.80 11.45 15.26
CA GLY A 114 13.42 11.57 15.75
C GLY A 114 12.65 12.76 15.19
N VAL A 115 13.18 13.46 14.17
CA VAL A 115 12.50 14.57 13.53
C VAL A 115 11.42 14.04 12.58
N VAL A 116 10.19 14.49 12.79
CA VAL A 116 9.04 14.15 11.95
C VAL A 116 9.01 15.08 10.74
N THR A 117 9.07 14.52 9.54
CA THR A 117 8.95 15.24 8.27
C THR A 117 7.65 14.84 7.55
N GLU A 118 6.98 15.81 6.93
CA GLU A 118 5.75 15.56 6.14
C GLU A 118 6.03 14.90 4.77
N GLN A 119 6.97 13.97 4.69
CA GLN A 119 7.30 13.24 3.47
C GLN A 119 6.52 11.93 3.39
N PHE A 120 5.38 11.96 2.69
CA PHE A 120 4.52 10.78 2.49
C PHE A 120 4.87 10.01 1.21
N TRP A 121 5.34 10.72 0.17
CA TRP A 121 5.71 10.13 -1.11
C TRP A 121 7.13 9.56 -1.08
N ARG A 122 7.29 8.33 -1.58
CA ARG A 122 8.59 7.69 -1.75
C ARG A 122 9.02 7.77 -3.21
N SER A 123 10.30 8.03 -3.43
CA SER A 123 10.90 7.89 -4.74
C SER A 123 11.26 6.41 -4.97
N PRO A 124 10.66 5.74 -5.96
CA PRO A 124 10.91 4.32 -6.21
C PRO A 124 12.36 4.02 -6.64
N PHE A 125 13.11 5.04 -7.06
CA PHE A 125 14.50 4.91 -7.53
C PHE A 125 15.55 5.40 -6.52
N GLN A 126 15.12 6.01 -5.41
CA GLN A 126 15.99 6.34 -4.27
C GLN A 126 15.77 5.37 -3.10
N GLY A 127 14.73 4.54 -3.17
CA GLY A 127 14.38 3.55 -2.15
C GLY A 127 15.33 2.35 -2.12
N SER A 128 15.48 1.78 -0.93
CA SER A 128 16.16 0.50 -0.69
C SER A 128 15.39 -0.65 -1.35
N TRP A 129 16.06 -1.73 -1.74
CA TRP A 129 15.44 -2.98 -2.22
C TRP A 129 14.34 -3.54 -1.30
N GLN A 130 14.23 -3.03 -0.07
CA GLN A 130 13.20 -3.31 0.93
C GLN A 130 11.80 -2.76 0.59
N ASP A 131 11.69 -1.81 -0.35
CA ASP A 131 10.40 -1.26 -0.80
C ASP A 131 9.76 -2.08 -1.93
N LEU A 132 10.50 -3.06 -2.46
CA LEU A 132 10.02 -4.04 -3.44
C LEU A 132 9.36 -5.21 -2.72
N ASN A 133 8.15 -5.56 -3.16
CA ASN A 133 7.48 -6.78 -2.75
C ASN A 133 7.44 -7.74 -3.93
N LEU A 134 8.07 -8.91 -3.80
CA LEU A 134 8.06 -9.94 -4.83
C LEU A 134 7.12 -11.05 -4.41
N ASN A 135 6.17 -11.38 -5.29
CA ASN A 135 5.26 -12.49 -5.10
C ASN A 135 5.38 -13.49 -6.26
N LEU A 136 5.37 -14.77 -5.90
CA LEU A 136 5.42 -15.89 -6.82
C LEU A 136 4.19 -16.77 -6.60
N GLY A 137 3.41 -16.96 -7.65
CA GLY A 137 2.19 -17.76 -7.64
C GLY A 137 2.26 -18.94 -8.59
N LEU A 138 1.79 -20.10 -8.13
CA LEU A 138 1.57 -21.28 -8.96
C LEU A 138 0.11 -21.72 -8.78
N GLY A 139 -0.63 -21.88 -9.88
CA GLY A 139 -2.04 -22.29 -9.86
C GLY A 139 -2.39 -23.27 -10.97
N TYR A 140 -3.62 -23.78 -10.93
CA TYR A 140 -4.15 -24.69 -11.96
C TYR A 140 -5.15 -23.94 -12.86
N PRO A 141 -5.14 -24.19 -14.19
CA PRO A 141 -6.19 -23.73 -15.08
C PRO A 141 -7.46 -24.55 -14.79
N PHE A 142 -8.55 -23.90 -14.41
CA PHE A 142 -9.87 -24.52 -14.28
C PHE A 142 -10.70 -24.28 -15.55
#